data_AF-A0AAD7GLU1-F1
#
_entry.id   AF-A0AAD7GLU1-F1
#
_cell.length_a   1.000
_cell.length_b   1.000
_cell.length_c   1.000
_cell.angle_alpha   90.00
_cell.angle_beta   90.00
_cell.angle_gamma   90.00
#
_symmetry.space_group_name_H-M   'P 1'
#
loop_
_entity.id
_entity.type
_entity.pdbx_description
1 polymer ?
#
loop_
_entity_poly.entity_id
_entity_poly.type
_entity_poly.pdbx_seq_one_letter_code
_entity_poly.pdbx_strand_id
1 'polypeptide(L)'
;VPREWRKCRFCQDAIEDPAHAMFFCDHPDLMQVREVFLLELYEKIPDFRGTFSNTLDLFKAVLAKREITPALGKLAFNVLKVYDATPMLLVEPPTEV
;
A
#
# COMPACT_ATOMS: atom_id res chain seq x y z
N VAL A 1 5.67 -9.12 19.47
CA VAL A 1 4.67 -10.02 18.85
C VAL A 1 5.26 -10.61 17.58
N PRO A 2 5.23 -11.94 17.41
CA PRO A 2 5.61 -12.61 16.16
C PRO A 2 4.93 -11.98 14.93
N ARG A 3 5.59 -12.05 13.77
CA ARG A 3 5.12 -11.34 12.55
C ARG A 3 3.85 -11.97 11.99
N GLU A 4 3.78 -13.28 12.03
CA GLU A 4 2.65 -14.11 11.63
C GLU A 4 1.35 -13.80 12.39
N TRP A 5 1.46 -13.23 13.60
CA TRP A 5 0.32 -12.85 14.44
C TRP A 5 -0.11 -11.39 14.25
N ARG A 6 0.69 -10.60 13.52
CA ARG A 6 0.33 -9.24 13.12
C ARG A 6 -0.47 -9.32 11.84
N LYS A 7 -1.78 -9.37 11.95
CA LYS A 7 -2.67 -9.29 10.79
C LYS A 7 -2.78 -7.84 10.34
N CYS A 8 -2.96 -7.64 9.04
CA CYS A 8 -3.25 -6.32 8.50
C CYS A 8 -4.44 -5.73 9.25
N ARG A 9 -4.22 -4.62 9.96
CA ARG A 9 -5.25 -3.92 10.74
C ARG A 9 -6.46 -3.43 9.93
N PHE A 10 -6.40 -3.53 8.61
CA PHE A 10 -7.47 -3.15 7.70
C PHE A 10 -8.20 -4.37 7.12
N CYS A 11 -7.54 -5.18 6.28
CA CYS A 11 -8.20 -6.31 5.62
C CYS A 11 -8.22 -7.60 6.44
N GLN A 12 -7.35 -7.75 7.45
CA GLN A 12 -7.20 -8.94 8.31
C GLN A 12 -6.79 -10.24 7.60
N ASP A 13 -6.81 -10.27 6.27
CA ASP A 13 -6.47 -11.43 5.45
C ASP A 13 -4.96 -11.61 5.26
N ALA A 14 -4.21 -10.50 5.22
CA ALA A 14 -2.76 -10.50 5.04
C ALA A 14 -2.00 -10.33 6.36
N ILE A 15 -0.73 -10.72 6.36
CA ILE A 15 0.22 -10.27 7.40
C ILE A 15 0.42 -8.76 7.23
N GLU A 16 0.52 -8.05 8.35
CA GLU A 16 0.76 -6.62 8.35
C GLU A 16 2.14 -6.30 7.77
N ASP A 17 2.13 -5.64 6.61
CA ASP A 17 3.30 -5.30 5.82
C ASP A 17 3.07 -3.94 5.12
N PRO A 18 3.97 -2.95 5.25
CA PRO A 18 3.86 -1.70 4.52
C PRO A 18 3.68 -1.86 3.00
N ALA A 19 4.27 -2.90 2.40
CA ALA A 19 4.09 -3.17 0.97
C ALA A 19 2.65 -3.63 0.65
N HIS A 20 2.03 -4.43 1.53
CA HIS A 20 0.62 -4.81 1.38
C HIS A 20 -0.27 -3.58 1.42
N ALA A 21 -0.09 -2.71 2.41
CA ALA A 21 -0.84 -1.47 2.55
C ALA A 21 -0.75 -0.55 1.33
N MET A 22 0.48 -0.37 0.84
CA MET A 22 0.80 0.59 -0.20
C MET A 22 0.35 0.15 -1.59
N PHE A 23 0.19 -1.16 -1.83
CA PHE A 23 -0.05 -1.69 -3.18
C PHE A 23 -1.24 -2.63 -3.33
N PHE A 24 -1.71 -3.28 -2.26
CA PHE A 24 -2.62 -4.42 -2.38
C PHE A 24 -3.83 -4.38 -1.43
N CYS A 25 -3.81 -3.60 -0.36
CA CYS A 25 -4.88 -3.60 0.64
C CYS A 25 -6.12 -2.85 0.16
N ASP A 26 -7.26 -3.52 0.00
CA ASP A 26 -8.51 -2.94 -0.52
C ASP A 26 -9.33 -2.12 0.49
N HIS A 27 -8.70 -1.66 1.58
CA HIS A 27 -9.37 -0.74 2.50
C HIS A 27 -9.66 0.60 1.81
N PRO A 28 -10.87 1.17 1.95
CA PRO A 28 -11.27 2.39 1.24
C PRO A 28 -10.28 3.55 1.39
N ASP A 29 -9.79 3.81 2.59
CA ASP A 29 -8.83 4.91 2.83
C ASP A 29 -7.50 4.69 2.11
N LEU A 30 -7.02 3.45 2.04
CA LEU A 30 -5.78 3.10 1.33
C LEU A 30 -5.99 3.11 -0.18
N MET A 31 -7.17 2.70 -0.66
CA MET A 31 -7.55 2.82 -2.07
C MET A 31 -7.57 4.28 -2.50
N GLN A 32 -8.16 5.17 -1.69
CA GLN A 32 -8.22 6.60 -1.98
C GLN A 32 -6.82 7.23 -2.05
N VAL A 33 -5.93 6.88 -1.12
CA VAL A 33 -4.54 7.34 -1.14
C VAL A 33 -3.80 6.87 -2.42
N ARG A 34 -4.03 5.63 -2.86
CA ARG A 34 -3.46 5.11 -4.11
C ARG A 34 -4.06 5.77 -5.34
N GLU A 35 -5.37 6.03 -5.36
CA GLU A 35 -6.04 6.69 -6.47
C GLU A 35 -5.47 8.10 -6.70
N VAL A 36 -5.30 8.88 -5.63
CA VAL A 36 -4.66 10.21 -5.71
C VAL A 36 -3.25 10.11 -6.29
N PHE A 37 -2.45 9.13 -5.84
CA PHE A 37 -1.12 8.90 -6.40
C PHE A 37 -1.17 8.51 -7.89
N LEU A 38 -2.10 7.64 -8.30
CA LEU A 38 -2.24 7.22 -9.70
C LEU A 38 -2.66 8.38 -10.60
N LEU A 39 -3.55 9.27 -10.13
CA LEU A 39 -3.90 10.50 -10.85
C LEU A 39 -2.68 11.39 -11.06
N GLU A 40 -1.92 11.69 -9.99
CA GLU A 40 -0.67 12.46 -10.09
C GLU A 40 0.37 11.80 -11.02
N LEU A 41 0.45 10.47 -10.98
CA LEU A 41 1.33 9.69 -11.84
C LEU A 41 0.94 9.82 -13.32
N TYR A 42 -0.34 9.66 -13.64
CA TYR A 42 -0.82 9.72 -15.01
C TYR A 42 -0.84 11.15 -15.58
N GLU A 43 -0.91 12.17 -14.74
CA GLU A 43 -0.68 13.55 -15.17
C GLU A 43 0.79 13.79 -15.57
N LYS A 44 1.74 13.19 -14.82
CA LYS A 44 3.18 13.34 -15.09
C LYS A 44 3.68 12.45 -16.21
N ILE A 45 3.16 11.22 -16.30
CA ILE A 45 3.55 10.21 -17.29
C ILE A 45 2.27 9.58 -17.86
N PRO A 46 1.60 10.26 -18.80
CA PRO A 46 0.35 9.78 -19.40
C PRO A 46 0.47 8.38 -20.01
N ASP A 47 1.64 8.04 -20.55
CA ASP A 47 1.94 6.73 -21.17
C ASP A 47 1.85 5.56 -20.19
N PHE A 48 1.81 5.80 -18.87
CA PHE A 48 1.64 4.71 -17.90
C PHE A 48 0.17 4.27 -17.76
N ARG A 49 -0.78 5.08 -18.25
CA ARG A 49 -2.21 4.79 -18.13
C ARG A 49 -2.61 3.64 -19.04
N GLY A 50 -3.09 2.54 -18.46
CA GLY A 50 -3.53 1.35 -19.20
C GLY A 50 -2.39 0.47 -19.74
N THR A 51 -1.14 0.85 -19.53
CA THR A 51 0.04 0.12 -20.03
C THR A 51 0.38 -1.11 -19.20
N PHE A 52 0.10 -1.06 -17.90
CA PHE A 52 0.43 -2.13 -16.95
C PHE A 52 -0.82 -2.88 -16.52
N SER A 53 -0.78 -4.21 -16.60
CA SER A 53 -1.87 -5.10 -16.18
C SER A 53 -1.75 -5.56 -14.72
N ASN A 54 -0.61 -5.31 -14.07
CA ASN A 54 -0.38 -5.66 -12.67
C ASN A 54 0.36 -4.54 -11.93
N THR A 55 0.08 -4.43 -10.63
CA THR A 55 0.63 -3.39 -9.75
C THR A 55 2.14 -3.47 -9.60
N LEU A 56 2.72 -4.67 -9.63
CA LEU A 56 4.15 -4.87 -9.42
C LEU A 56 4.97 -4.29 -10.58
N ASP A 57 4.54 -4.50 -11.81
CA ASP A 57 5.24 -4.00 -13.00
C ASP A 57 5.08 -2.49 -13.15
N LEU A 58 3.89 -1.95 -12.82
CA LEU A 58 3.71 -0.51 -12.67
C LEU A 58 4.71 0.06 -11.65
N PHE A 59 4.82 -0.57 -10.48
CA PHE A 59 5.72 -0.09 -9.42
C PHE A 59 7.19 -0.14 -9.84
N LYS A 60 7.64 -1.22 -10.50
CA LYS A 60 9.01 -1.29 -11.08
C LYS A 60 9.25 -0.16 -12.08
N ALA A 61 8.29 0.10 -12.97
CA ALA A 61 8.42 1.17 -13.97
C ALA A 61 8.47 2.55 -13.31
N VAL A 62 7.65 2.78 -12.28
CA VAL A 62 7.67 4.00 -11.49
C VAL A 62 9.00 4.19 -10.77
N LEU A 63 9.54 3.15 -10.13
CA LEU A 63 10.84 3.21 -9.43
C LEU A 63 12.01 3.55 -10.36
N ALA A 64 11.90 3.22 -11.65
CA ALA A 64 12.90 3.57 -12.65
C ALA A 64 12.89 5.07 -13.04
N LYS A 65 11.87 5.84 -12.62
CA LYS A 65 11.67 7.26 -12.96
C LYS A 65 12.00 8.16 -11.78
N ARG A 66 13.14 8.84 -11.84
CA ARG A 66 13.59 9.76 -10.77
C ARG A 66 12.59 10.89 -10.52
N GLU A 67 11.90 11.35 -11.55
CA GLU A 67 10.89 12.41 -11.46
C GLU A 67 9.65 12.02 -10.63
N ILE A 68 9.42 10.72 -10.40
CA ILE A 68 8.29 10.23 -9.60
C ILE A 68 8.66 9.92 -8.15
N THR A 69 9.95 9.85 -7.82
CA THR A 69 10.42 9.59 -6.44
C THR A 69 9.74 10.47 -5.39
N PRO A 70 9.53 11.79 -5.59
CA PRO A 70 8.80 12.61 -4.62
C PRO A 70 7.34 12.18 -4.42
N ALA A 71 6.64 11.81 -5.50
CA ALA A 71 5.25 11.34 -5.43
C ALA A 71 5.15 9.97 -4.75
N LEU A 72 6.12 9.07 -4.99
CA LEU A 72 6.24 7.82 -4.24
C LEU A 72 6.47 8.05 -2.74
N GLY A 73 7.32 9.01 -2.38
CA GLY A 73 7.54 9.39 -0.99
C GLY A 73 6.27 9.91 -0.33
N LYS A 74 5.49 10.73 -1.05
CA LYS A 74 4.18 11.23 -0.60
C LYS A 74 3.17 10.09 -0.43
N LEU A 75 3.12 9.13 -1.36
CA LEU A 75 2.30 7.92 -1.24
C LEU A 75 2.63 7.16 0.06
N ALA A 76 3.92 6.86 0.28
CA ALA A 76 4.37 6.14 1.47
C ALA A 76 4.00 6.89 2.76
N PHE A 77 4.22 8.20 2.81
CA PHE A 77 3.86 9.04 3.95
C PHE A 77 2.36 9.02 4.25
N ASN A 78 1.52 9.13 3.22
CA ASN A 78 0.06 9.11 3.38
C ASN A 78 -0.44 7.73 3.84
N VAL A 79 0.12 6.65 3.31
CA VAL A 79 -0.19 5.28 3.78
C VAL A 79 0.20 5.11 5.25
N LEU A 80 1.38 5.56 5.65
CA LEU A 80 1.84 5.49 7.05
C LEU A 80 0.93 6.30 7.99
N LYS A 81 0.44 7.47 7.55
CA LYS A 81 -0.55 8.24 8.32
C LYS A 81 -1.85 7.48 8.57
N VAL A 82 -2.38 6.79 7.55
CA VAL A 82 -3.58 5.95 7.70
C VAL A 82 -3.30 4.80 8.67
N TYR A 83 -2.11 4.19 8.56
CA TYR A 83 -1.64 3.17 9.48
C TYR A 83 -1.60 3.65 10.93
N ASP A 84 -0.89 4.75 11.20
CA ASP A 84 -0.68 5.26 12.56
C ASP A 84 -1.99 5.71 13.24
N ALA A 85 -3.01 6.06 12.46
CA ALA A 85 -4.35 6.37 12.96
C ALA A 85 -5.16 5.14 13.41
N THR A 86 -4.74 3.93 13.05
CA THR A 86 -5.48 2.69 13.32
C THR A 86 -4.65 1.78 14.23
N PRO A 87 -5.18 1.28 15.37
CA PRO A 87 -4.44 0.34 16.22
C PRO A 87 -4.03 -0.93 15.47
N MET A 88 -2.86 -1.49 15.83
CA MET A 88 -2.37 -2.75 15.25
C MET A 88 -3.28 -3.92 15.67
N LEU A 89 -3.63 -4.79 14.73
CA LEU A 89 -4.41 -6.00 15.02
C LEU A 89 -3.47 -7.17 15.34
N LEU A 90 -3.59 -7.69 16.55
CA LEU A 90 -2.89 -8.87 17.03
C LEU A 90 -3.88 -10.02 17.16
N VAL A 91 -3.58 -11.16 16.53
CA VAL A 91 -4.37 -12.39 16.69
C VAL A 91 -3.56 -13.34 17.57
N GLU A 92 -4.09 -13.65 18.76
CA GLU A 92 -3.45 -14.63 19.66
C GLU A 92 -3.52 -16.03 19.05
N PRO A 93 -2.51 -16.90 19.29
CA PRO A 93 -2.61 -18.30 18.90
C PRO A 93 -3.82 -18.96 19.59
N PRO A 94 -4.48 -19.95 18.95
CA PRO A 94 -5.55 -20.69 19.60
C PRO A 94 -5.02 -21.26 20.93
N THR A 95 -5.68 -20.96 22.04
CA THR A 95 -5.42 -21.68 23.29
C THR A 95 -5.77 -23.13 23.05
N GLU A 96 -4.77 -24.01 23.10
CA GLU A 96 -4.99 -25.45 23.12
C GLU A 96 -5.95 -25.77 24.27
N VAL A 97 -7.10 -26.36 23.92
CA VAL A 97 -8.15 -26.83 24.85
C VAL A 97 -7.90 -28.29 25.19
#